data_AF-A0A521VNF3-F1
#
_entry.id   AF-A0A521VNF3-F1
#
_cell.length_a   1.000
_cell.length_b   1.000
_cell.length_c   1.000
_cell.angle_alpha   90.00
_cell.angle_beta   90.00
_cell.angle_gamma   90.00
#
_symmetry.space_group_name_H-M   'P 1'
#
loop_
_entity.id
_entity.type
_entity.pdbx_description
1 polymer ?
#
loop_
_entity_poly.entity_id
_entity_poly.type
_entity_poly.pdbx_seq_one_letter_code
_entity_poly.pdbx_strand_id
1 'polypeptide(L)'
;MPESFTYLLVNLGSLSVPFLFSFHPKLRFDRTWGAFFPACLLVGLGFLAWDIWFTNMGVWGFTERYLTSIYLLNLPLEEVLFFVCIPYASTFTYHCLKVLVKKDRLQVYAPAFSVLLAIALSIIAGLHLDKWYTSLTFLATAFILLLHVFVFKSPYLGYFYLTYLLVLPFFFLTNGILTGSGIDGQVVWYNNAETLGIRAGTIPVEDIVYGFLLLLLVVTAYEWRLTAGRERKEVM
;
A
#
# COMPACT_ATOMS: atom_id res chain seq x y z
N MET A 1 -3.91 19.07 -19.81
CA MET A 1 -2.66 18.27 -19.85
C MET A 1 -2.87 17.17 -20.89
N PRO A 2 -1.83 16.65 -21.56
CA PRO A 2 -2.04 15.45 -22.39
C PRO A 2 -2.53 14.35 -21.45
N GLU A 3 -3.73 13.84 -21.69
CA GLU A 3 -4.39 12.85 -20.82
C GLU A 3 -3.54 11.60 -20.63
N SER A 4 -2.72 11.27 -21.63
CA SER A 4 -1.80 10.12 -21.69
C SER A 4 -0.75 10.05 -20.57
N PHE A 5 -0.64 11.05 -19.70
CA PHE A 5 0.32 11.05 -18.58
C PHE A 5 -0.33 11.13 -17.21
N THR A 6 -1.66 11.07 -17.10
CA THR A 6 -2.36 11.24 -15.82
C THR A 6 -1.84 10.28 -14.76
N TYR A 7 -1.73 8.99 -15.07
CA TYR A 7 -1.24 8.01 -14.09
C TYR A 7 0.23 8.29 -13.71
N LEU A 8 1.09 8.53 -14.71
CA LEU A 8 2.50 8.81 -14.46
C LEU A 8 2.68 10.05 -13.56
N LEU A 9 1.89 11.11 -13.79
CA LEU A 9 1.93 12.33 -12.99
C LEU A 9 1.46 12.10 -11.55
N VAL A 10 0.47 11.23 -11.33
CA VAL A 10 0.05 10.82 -9.98
C VAL A 10 1.20 10.13 -9.25
N ASN A 11 1.89 9.20 -9.90
CA ASN A 11 3.06 8.51 -9.32
C ASN A 11 4.20 9.46 -8.99
N LEU A 12 4.59 10.32 -9.95
CA LEU A 12 5.67 11.29 -9.76
C LEU A 12 5.31 12.34 -8.69
N GLY A 13 4.06 12.80 -8.67
CA GLY A 13 3.55 13.71 -7.65
C GLY A 13 3.65 13.10 -6.26
N SER A 14 3.22 11.85 -6.10
CA SER A 14 3.27 11.10 -4.84
C SER A 14 4.71 10.87 -4.36
N LEU A 15 5.64 10.64 -5.28
CA LEU A 15 7.06 10.42 -4.96
C LEU A 15 7.81 11.73 -4.63
N SER A 16 7.43 12.85 -5.25
CA SER A 16 8.21 14.10 -5.28
C SER A 16 8.65 14.60 -3.89
N VAL A 17 7.69 14.91 -3.01
CA VAL A 17 7.97 15.45 -1.68
C VAL A 17 8.70 14.44 -0.79
N PRO A 18 8.26 13.17 -0.65
CA PRO A 18 9.00 12.16 0.08
C PRO A 18 10.45 12.01 -0.39
N PHE A 19 10.67 11.96 -1.70
CA PHE A 19 12.01 11.81 -2.26
C PHE A 19 12.91 13.00 -1.93
N LEU A 20 12.44 14.23 -2.14
CA LEU A 20 13.20 15.45 -1.80
C LEU A 20 13.57 15.50 -0.31
N PHE A 21 12.61 15.20 0.57
CA PHE A 21 12.84 15.24 2.02
C PHE A 21 13.58 14.02 2.57
N SER A 22 13.81 12.99 1.75
CA SER A 22 14.59 11.81 2.17
C SER A 22 16.03 12.17 2.54
N PHE A 23 16.57 13.23 1.94
CA PHE A 23 17.92 13.74 2.20
C PHE A 23 17.97 14.76 3.35
N HIS A 24 16.83 15.14 3.92
CA HIS A 24 16.78 16.16 4.97
C HIS A 24 17.62 15.71 6.19
N PRO A 25 18.54 16.55 6.73
CA PRO A 25 19.51 16.14 7.75
C PRO A 25 18.92 15.51 9.01
N LYS A 26 17.69 15.89 9.38
CA LYS A 26 16.98 15.33 10.53
C LYS A 26 16.30 13.98 10.26
N LEU A 27 15.94 13.70 9.00
CA LEU A 27 15.16 12.52 8.63
C LEU A 27 16.06 11.39 8.11
N ARG A 28 16.94 11.70 7.16
CA ARG A 28 17.92 10.77 6.58
C ARG A 28 17.34 9.41 6.15
N PHE A 29 16.20 9.44 5.46
CA PHE A 29 15.61 8.23 4.89
C PHE A 29 16.50 7.62 3.79
N ASP A 30 17.33 8.45 3.14
CA ASP A 30 18.39 8.02 2.22
C ASP A 30 19.28 6.90 2.81
N ARG A 31 19.51 6.94 4.14
CA ARG A 31 20.36 5.97 4.83
C ARG A 31 19.70 4.62 5.08
N THR A 32 18.38 4.52 4.94
CA THR A 32 17.62 3.28 5.16
C THR A 32 17.18 2.61 3.85
N TRP A 33 17.58 3.16 2.69
CA TRP A 33 17.30 2.60 1.38
C TRP A 33 17.77 1.16 1.19
N GLY A 34 18.87 0.75 1.83
CA GLY A 34 19.33 -0.65 1.83
C GLY A 34 18.38 -1.64 2.54
N ALA A 35 17.46 -1.13 3.36
CA ALA A 35 16.33 -1.88 3.92
C ALA A 35 15.07 -1.70 3.08
N PHE A 36 14.78 -0.47 2.64
CA PHE A 36 13.56 -0.15 1.89
C PHE A 36 13.49 -0.82 0.52
N PHE A 37 14.49 -0.66 -0.36
CA PHE A 37 14.38 -1.17 -1.73
C PHE A 37 14.23 -2.70 -1.80
N PRO A 38 14.97 -3.51 -1.01
CA PRO A 38 14.73 -4.95 -0.98
C PRO A 38 13.33 -5.31 -0.46
N ALA A 39 12.82 -4.59 0.55
CA ALA A 39 11.48 -4.80 1.07
C ALA A 39 10.40 -4.46 0.02
N CYS A 40 10.54 -3.29 -0.63
CA CYS A 40 9.68 -2.82 -1.69
C CYS A 40 9.68 -3.78 -2.88
N LEU A 41 10.85 -4.28 -3.29
CA LEU A 41 10.96 -5.22 -4.40
C LEU A 41 10.32 -6.57 -4.07
N LEU A 42 10.61 -7.13 -2.88
CA LEU A 42 10.05 -8.42 -2.47
C LEU A 42 8.52 -8.39 -2.44
N VAL A 43 7.95 -7.37 -1.81
CA VAL A 43 6.50 -7.23 -1.69
C VAL A 43 5.88 -6.82 -3.02
N GLY A 44 6.48 -5.84 -3.70
CA GLY A 44 6.01 -5.35 -4.99
C GLY A 44 5.93 -6.44 -6.07
N LEU A 45 6.88 -7.39 -6.12
CA LEU A 45 6.80 -8.53 -7.04
C LEU A 45 5.57 -9.43 -6.76
N GLY A 46 5.23 -9.64 -5.48
CA GLY A 46 4.05 -10.41 -5.10
C GLY A 46 2.75 -9.74 -5.53
N PHE A 47 2.65 -8.43 -5.32
CA PHE A 47 1.47 -7.67 -5.73
C PHE A 47 1.41 -7.43 -7.25
N LEU A 48 2.53 -7.30 -7.95
CA LEU A 48 2.56 -7.28 -9.41
C LEU A 48 2.01 -8.59 -9.98
N ALA A 49 2.38 -9.74 -9.40
CA ALA A 49 1.83 -11.03 -9.80
C ALA A 49 0.32 -11.11 -9.54
N TRP A 50 -0.14 -10.58 -8.39
CA TRP A 50 -1.57 -10.43 -8.10
C TRP A 50 -2.27 -9.57 -9.16
N ASP A 51 -1.73 -8.39 -9.47
CA ASP A 51 -2.31 -7.46 -10.43
C ASP A 51 -2.38 -8.04 -11.83
N ILE A 52 -1.31 -8.69 -12.31
CA ILE A 52 -1.32 -9.44 -13.58
C ILE A 52 -2.47 -10.45 -13.60
N TRP A 53 -2.65 -11.20 -12.51
CA TRP A 53 -3.68 -12.23 -12.43
C TRP A 53 -5.09 -11.62 -12.43
N PHE A 54 -5.35 -10.62 -11.60
CA PHE A 54 -6.67 -10.00 -11.43
C PHE A 54 -7.10 -9.17 -12.65
N THR A 55 -6.15 -8.53 -13.33
CA THR A 55 -6.43 -7.82 -14.57
C THR A 55 -6.75 -8.78 -15.72
N ASN A 56 -6.09 -9.94 -15.79
CA ASN A 56 -6.45 -11.00 -16.74
C ASN A 56 -7.83 -11.60 -16.46
N MET A 57 -8.27 -11.64 -15.20
CA MET A 57 -9.64 -12.05 -14.83
C MET A 57 -10.70 -10.96 -15.07
N GLY A 58 -10.29 -9.74 -15.42
CA GLY A 58 -11.22 -8.62 -15.60
C GLY A 58 -11.86 -8.12 -14.30
N VAL A 59 -11.17 -8.30 -13.15
CA VAL A 59 -11.59 -7.69 -11.88
C VAL A 59 -11.40 -6.18 -11.94
N TRP A 60 -10.25 -5.73 -12.42
CA TRP A 60 -9.99 -4.35 -12.78
C TRP A 60 -9.15 -4.28 -14.06
N GLY A 61 -9.04 -3.08 -14.61
CA GLY A 61 -8.18 -2.83 -15.75
C GLY A 61 -7.91 -1.35 -15.93
N PHE A 62 -7.26 -1.02 -17.04
CA PHE A 62 -6.74 0.31 -17.30
C PHE A 62 -7.31 0.91 -18.58
N THR A 63 -7.52 2.23 -18.57
CA THR A 63 -7.96 2.98 -19.74
C THR A 63 -6.75 3.55 -20.47
N GLU A 64 -6.48 3.05 -21.69
CA GLU A 64 -5.28 3.40 -22.49
C GLU A 64 -5.08 4.91 -22.71
N ARG A 65 -6.18 5.67 -22.78
CA ARG A 65 -6.20 7.13 -22.90
C ARG A 65 -5.32 7.84 -21.87
N TYR A 66 -5.19 7.26 -20.67
CA TYR A 66 -4.50 7.86 -19.53
C TYR A 66 -3.07 7.34 -19.30
N LEU A 67 -2.57 6.52 -20.23
CA LEU A 67 -1.33 5.78 -20.12
C LEU A 67 -0.35 6.15 -21.23
N THR A 68 0.94 5.86 -21.00
CA THR A 68 2.02 6.04 -21.99
C THR A 68 2.10 4.94 -23.05
N SER A 69 1.18 3.97 -23.01
CA SER A 69 1.16 2.79 -23.87
C SER A 69 2.39 1.87 -23.75
N ILE A 70 3.18 2.01 -22.69
CA ILE A 70 4.27 1.09 -22.36
C ILE A 70 3.74 0.05 -21.38
N TYR A 71 3.96 -1.23 -21.67
CA TYR A 71 3.44 -2.33 -20.86
C TYR A 71 4.54 -3.32 -20.46
N LEU A 72 4.41 -3.85 -19.25
CA LEU A 72 5.07 -5.06 -18.80
C LEU A 72 4.01 -6.15 -18.70
N LEU A 73 4.09 -7.15 -19.59
CA LEU A 73 3.02 -8.14 -19.77
C LEU A 73 1.70 -7.42 -20.10
N ASN A 74 0.68 -7.52 -19.24
CA ASN A 74 -0.62 -6.88 -19.38
C ASN A 74 -0.80 -5.65 -18.47
N LEU A 75 0.22 -5.28 -17.68
CA LEU A 75 0.18 -4.10 -16.82
C LEU A 75 0.87 -2.90 -17.48
N PRO A 76 0.28 -1.70 -17.40
CA PRO A 76 0.95 -0.49 -17.87
C PRO A 76 2.17 -0.18 -16.98
N LEU A 77 3.18 0.48 -17.55
CA LEU A 77 4.40 0.87 -16.83
C LEU A 77 4.08 1.67 -15.57
N GLU A 78 3.05 2.51 -15.61
CA GLU A 78 2.60 3.33 -14.50
C GLU A 78 2.09 2.48 -13.34
N GLU A 79 1.43 1.36 -13.59
CA GLU A 79 1.06 0.42 -12.53
C GLU A 79 2.30 -0.21 -11.90
N VAL A 80 3.30 -0.57 -12.71
CA VAL A 80 4.57 -1.09 -12.19
C VAL A 80 5.28 -0.06 -11.30
N LEU A 81 5.25 1.22 -11.70
CA LEU A 81 5.81 2.31 -10.92
C LEU A 81 4.99 2.60 -9.65
N PHE A 82 3.69 2.35 -9.64
CA PHE A 82 2.83 2.53 -8.47
C PHE A 82 3.33 1.69 -7.28
N PHE A 83 3.74 0.44 -7.53
CA PHE A 83 4.35 -0.46 -6.53
C PHE A 83 5.74 -0.02 -6.03
N VAL A 84 6.28 1.08 -6.53
CA VAL A 84 7.49 1.72 -5.99
C VAL A 84 7.14 3.08 -5.39
N CYS A 85 6.43 3.93 -6.12
CA CYS A 85 6.13 5.30 -5.73
C CYS A 85 5.28 5.38 -4.45
N ILE A 86 4.19 4.62 -4.37
CA ILE A 86 3.29 4.65 -3.21
C ILE A 86 3.93 4.00 -1.97
N PRO A 87 4.57 2.81 -2.06
CA PRO A 87 5.35 2.26 -0.96
C PRO A 87 6.48 3.17 -0.48
N TYR A 88 7.16 3.88 -1.39
CA TYR A 88 8.20 4.85 -1.01
C TYR A 88 7.61 5.98 -0.16
N ALA A 89 6.56 6.65 -0.66
CA ALA A 89 5.92 7.77 0.03
C ALA A 89 5.39 7.36 1.43
N SER A 90 4.79 6.19 1.50
CA SER A 90 4.20 5.65 2.73
C SER A 90 5.27 5.22 3.74
N THR A 91 6.34 4.54 3.28
CA THR A 91 7.44 4.12 4.16
C THR A 91 8.27 5.32 4.63
N PHE A 92 8.44 6.33 3.78
CA PHE A 92 9.02 7.61 4.19
C PHE A 92 8.20 8.27 5.31
N THR A 93 6.87 8.28 5.18
CA THR A 93 5.97 8.82 6.22
C THR A 93 6.12 8.04 7.53
N TYR A 94 6.13 6.71 7.46
CA TYR A 94 6.39 5.83 8.60
C TYR A 94 7.74 6.10 9.27
N HIS A 95 8.79 6.24 8.47
CA HIS A 95 10.13 6.58 8.95
C HIS A 95 10.15 7.95 9.65
N CYS A 96 9.50 8.95 9.07
CA CYS A 96 9.36 10.28 9.68
C CYS A 96 8.66 10.20 11.03
N LEU A 97 7.58 9.42 11.15
CA LEU A 97 6.90 9.22 12.41
C LEU A 97 7.81 8.58 13.46
N LYS A 98 8.57 7.54 13.11
CA LYS A 98 9.54 6.92 14.04
C LYS A 98 10.65 7.87 14.48
N VAL A 99 11.04 8.83 13.64
CA VAL A 99 12.06 9.82 13.97
C VAL A 99 11.51 10.97 14.82
N LEU A 100 10.31 11.46 14.48
CA LEU A 100 9.74 12.68 15.05
C LEU A 100 8.87 12.41 16.30
N VAL A 101 8.17 11.28 16.33
CA VAL A 101 7.31 10.87 17.44
C VAL A 101 8.09 9.92 18.35
N LYS A 102 8.48 10.40 19.53
CA LYS A 102 9.35 9.63 20.45
C LYS A 102 8.67 8.44 21.12
N LYS A 103 7.34 8.47 21.27
CA LYS A 103 6.58 7.46 21.99
C LYS A 103 5.38 7.01 21.17
N ASP A 104 5.34 5.72 20.87
CA ASP A 104 4.18 5.09 20.28
C ASP A 104 3.09 4.91 21.35
N ARG A 105 2.13 5.83 21.38
CA ARG A 105 0.99 5.75 22.28
C ARG A 105 -0.09 4.79 21.77
N LEU A 106 -0.09 4.48 20.47
CA LEU A 106 -1.11 3.62 19.86
C LEU A 106 -0.78 2.14 20.00
N GLN A 107 0.49 1.79 20.21
CA GLN A 107 0.94 0.40 20.34
C GLN A 107 0.17 -0.40 21.41
N VAL A 108 -0.30 0.24 22.49
CA VAL A 108 -1.09 -0.42 23.55
C VAL A 108 -2.44 -0.91 23.02
N TYR A 109 -3.04 -0.19 22.08
CA TYR A 109 -4.35 -0.51 21.50
C TYR A 109 -4.23 -1.32 20.20
N ALA A 110 -3.09 -1.23 19.52
CA ALA A 110 -2.89 -1.79 18.19
C ALA A 110 -3.16 -3.31 18.09
N PRO A 111 -2.74 -4.17 19.03
CA PRO A 111 -3.05 -5.61 18.94
C PRO A 111 -4.55 -5.91 19.04
N ALA A 112 -5.25 -5.30 19.99
CA ALA A 112 -6.68 -5.50 20.17
C ALA A 112 -7.46 -5.01 18.94
N PHE A 113 -7.12 -3.81 18.44
CA PHE A 113 -7.70 -3.28 17.22
C PHE A 113 -7.44 -4.18 16.01
N SER A 114 -6.23 -4.72 15.86
CA SER A 114 -5.85 -5.64 14.77
C SER A 114 -6.69 -6.92 14.78
N VAL A 115 -6.94 -7.50 15.96
CA VAL A 115 -7.80 -8.70 16.09
C VAL A 115 -9.24 -8.37 15.72
N LEU A 116 -9.79 -7.26 16.22
CA LEU A 116 -11.14 -6.84 15.89
C LEU A 116 -11.31 -6.58 14.38
N LEU A 117 -10.33 -5.89 13.76
CA LEU A 117 -10.31 -5.65 12.33
C LEU A 117 -10.21 -6.96 11.55
N ALA A 118 -9.33 -7.88 11.95
CA ALA A 118 -9.20 -9.19 11.32
C ALA A 118 -10.48 -10.02 11.39
N ILE A 119 -11.19 -10.00 12.52
CA ILE A 119 -12.50 -10.66 12.67
C ILE A 119 -13.53 -10.02 11.73
N ALA A 120 -13.63 -8.69 11.72
CA ALA A 120 -14.57 -7.99 10.85
C ALA A 120 -14.32 -8.29 9.36
N LEU A 121 -13.07 -8.22 8.92
CA LEU A 121 -12.67 -8.56 7.55
C LEU A 121 -12.97 -10.03 7.21
N SER A 122 -12.70 -10.96 8.13
CA SER A 122 -12.99 -12.39 7.92
C SER A 122 -14.48 -12.67 7.80
N ILE A 123 -15.32 -12.00 8.61
CA ILE A 123 -16.79 -12.11 8.51
C ILE A 123 -17.26 -11.60 7.16
N ILE A 124 -16.83 -10.41 6.74
CA ILE A 124 -17.25 -9.83 5.46
C ILE A 124 -16.81 -10.72 4.29
N ALA A 125 -15.58 -11.23 4.32
CA ALA A 125 -15.08 -12.14 3.29
C ALA A 125 -15.88 -13.45 3.24
N GLY A 126 -16.19 -14.05 4.40
CA GLY A 126 -16.98 -15.29 4.49
C GLY A 126 -18.41 -15.14 3.96
N LEU A 127 -18.99 -13.94 4.05
CA LEU A 127 -20.30 -13.63 3.48
C LEU A 127 -20.27 -13.34 1.97
N HIS A 128 -19.09 -13.13 1.39
CA HIS A 128 -18.89 -12.70 0.00
C HIS A 128 -17.84 -13.54 -0.73
N LEU A 129 -17.82 -14.86 -0.50
CA LEU A 129 -16.88 -15.79 -1.14
C LEU A 129 -17.09 -15.90 -2.67
N ASP A 130 -18.23 -15.45 -3.17
CA ASP A 130 -18.53 -15.29 -4.59
C ASP A 130 -17.69 -14.20 -5.27
N LYS A 131 -17.17 -13.23 -4.49
CA LYS A 131 -16.42 -12.07 -4.97
C LYS A 131 -14.93 -12.28 -4.71
N TRP A 132 -14.16 -12.60 -5.74
CA TRP A 132 -12.76 -12.99 -5.56
C TRP A 132 -11.93 -11.85 -4.98
N TYR A 133 -12.14 -10.62 -5.42
CA TYR A 133 -11.36 -9.48 -4.95
C TYR A 133 -11.65 -9.12 -3.51
N THR A 134 -12.93 -9.01 -3.14
CA THR A 134 -13.33 -8.76 -1.75
C THR A 134 -12.78 -9.86 -0.83
N SER A 135 -13.09 -11.13 -1.13
CA SER A 135 -12.77 -12.24 -0.23
C SER A 135 -11.26 -12.44 -0.06
N LEU A 136 -10.48 -12.46 -1.15
CA LEU A 136 -9.04 -12.69 -1.09
C LEU A 136 -8.32 -11.54 -0.38
N THR A 137 -8.65 -10.28 -0.72
CA THR A 137 -8.03 -9.10 -0.10
C THR A 137 -8.29 -9.05 1.40
N PHE A 138 -9.52 -9.34 1.82
CA PHE A 138 -9.94 -9.22 3.22
C PHE A 138 -9.37 -10.38 4.05
N LEU A 139 -9.39 -11.61 3.52
CA LEU A 139 -8.79 -12.77 4.20
C LEU A 139 -7.28 -12.66 4.30
N ALA A 140 -6.59 -12.23 3.23
CA ALA A 140 -5.14 -12.01 3.27
C ALA A 140 -4.77 -10.96 4.32
N THR A 141 -5.53 -9.86 4.37
CA THR A 141 -5.32 -8.80 5.38
C THR A 141 -5.57 -9.29 6.80
N ALA A 142 -6.69 -9.99 7.02
CA ALA A 142 -6.99 -10.58 8.32
C ALA A 142 -5.89 -11.54 8.77
N PHE A 143 -5.43 -12.42 7.86
CA PHE A 143 -4.38 -13.38 8.14
C PHE A 143 -3.06 -12.69 8.54
N ILE A 144 -2.61 -11.70 7.77
CA ILE A 144 -1.39 -10.95 8.07
C ILE A 144 -1.51 -10.21 9.41
N LEU A 145 -2.66 -9.59 9.71
CA LEU A 145 -2.91 -8.96 11.02
C LEU A 145 -2.77 -9.95 12.18
N LEU A 146 -3.35 -11.15 12.05
CA LEU A 146 -3.25 -12.19 13.07
C LEU A 146 -1.80 -12.66 13.25
N LEU A 147 -1.01 -12.80 12.17
CA LEU A 147 0.42 -13.09 12.27
C LEU A 147 1.16 -11.98 13.03
N HIS A 148 0.87 -10.72 12.76
CA HIS A 148 1.47 -9.59 13.46
C HIS A 148 1.19 -9.59 14.97
N VAL A 149 -0.02 -9.98 15.36
CA VAL A 149 -0.43 -10.02 16.77
C VAL A 149 0.14 -11.24 17.49
N PHE A 150 -0.03 -12.44 16.92
CA PHE A 150 0.22 -13.70 17.65
C PHE A 150 1.59 -14.31 17.38
N VAL A 151 2.17 -14.10 16.20
CA VAL A 151 3.43 -14.71 15.77
C VAL A 151 4.57 -13.71 15.85
N PHE A 152 4.51 -12.63 15.07
CA PHE A 152 5.58 -11.62 15.00
C PHE A 152 5.61 -10.71 16.23
N LYS A 153 4.47 -10.57 16.91
CA LYS A 153 4.29 -9.70 18.10
C LYS A 153 4.88 -8.31 17.86
N SER A 154 4.54 -7.72 16.72
CA SER A 154 5.28 -6.60 16.17
C SER A 154 5.20 -5.34 17.05
N PRO A 155 6.34 -4.76 17.47
CA PRO A 155 6.38 -3.63 18.39
C PRO A 155 6.13 -2.27 17.72
N TYR A 156 5.76 -2.27 16.44
CA TYR A 156 5.61 -1.07 15.60
C TYR A 156 4.20 -0.90 15.00
N LEU A 157 3.24 -1.73 15.40
CA LEU A 157 1.87 -1.66 14.87
C LEU A 157 1.21 -0.30 15.15
N GLY A 158 1.47 0.32 16.31
CA GLY A 158 0.94 1.65 16.62
C GLY A 158 1.45 2.72 15.66
N TYR A 159 2.75 2.76 15.39
CA TYR A 159 3.33 3.63 14.34
C TYR A 159 2.78 3.30 12.96
N PHE A 160 2.58 2.02 12.63
CA PHE A 160 1.98 1.63 11.36
C PHE A 160 0.55 2.17 11.21
N TYR A 161 -0.32 2.00 12.22
CA TYR A 161 -1.69 2.54 12.18
C TYR A 161 -1.71 4.06 12.09
N LEU A 162 -0.82 4.76 12.82
CA LEU A 162 -0.69 6.21 12.69
C LEU A 162 -0.24 6.61 11.29
N THR A 163 0.72 5.88 10.71
CA THR A 163 1.16 6.10 9.33
C THR A 163 0.01 5.93 8.37
N TYR A 164 -0.71 4.81 8.48
CA TYR A 164 -1.82 4.51 7.58
C TYR A 164 -2.87 5.62 7.62
N LEU A 165 -3.24 6.08 8.83
CA LEU A 165 -4.14 7.21 9.01
C LEU A 165 -3.64 8.51 8.35
N LEU A 166 -2.34 8.82 8.42
CA LEU A 166 -1.77 10.01 7.78
C LEU A 166 -1.60 9.88 6.27
N VAL A 167 -1.47 8.65 5.75
CA VAL A 167 -1.41 8.37 4.32
C VAL A 167 -2.80 8.42 3.68
N LEU A 168 -3.87 8.09 4.43
CA LEU A 168 -5.24 8.05 3.89
C LEU A 168 -5.68 9.29 3.10
N PRO A 169 -5.44 10.55 3.54
CA PRO A 169 -5.77 11.72 2.73
C PRO A 169 -5.08 11.74 1.35
N PHE A 170 -3.81 11.33 1.30
CA PHE A 170 -3.05 11.24 0.05
C PHE A 170 -3.51 10.05 -0.81
N PHE A 171 -3.86 8.93 -0.19
CA PHE A 171 -4.52 7.81 -0.85
C PHE A 171 -5.84 8.24 -1.49
N PHE A 172 -6.72 8.93 -0.75
CA PHE A 172 -8.00 9.42 -1.30
C PHE A 172 -7.80 10.41 -2.45
N LEU A 173 -6.75 11.24 -2.39
CA LEU A 173 -6.40 12.13 -3.50
C LEU A 173 -5.93 11.34 -4.74
N THR A 174 -4.98 10.43 -4.56
CA THR A 174 -4.32 9.71 -5.66
C THR A 174 -5.25 8.65 -6.25
N ASN A 175 -5.74 7.70 -5.45
CA ASN A 175 -6.72 6.70 -5.88
C ASN A 175 -8.04 7.36 -6.31
N GLY A 176 -8.42 8.49 -5.74
CA GLY A 176 -9.57 9.26 -6.20
C GLY A 176 -9.42 9.65 -7.66
N ILE A 177 -8.30 10.30 -8.02
CA ILE A 177 -8.01 10.67 -9.41
C ILE A 177 -7.96 9.43 -10.30
N LEU A 178 -7.26 8.37 -9.88
CA LEU A 178 -7.12 7.15 -10.68
C LEU A 178 -8.47 6.47 -10.95
N THR A 179 -9.41 6.55 -10.02
CA THR A 179 -10.76 5.96 -10.16
C THR A 179 -11.81 6.93 -10.71
N GLY A 180 -11.41 8.14 -11.11
CA GLY A 180 -12.26 9.06 -11.87
C GLY A 180 -12.64 10.38 -11.20
N SER A 181 -12.06 10.71 -10.05
CA SER A 181 -12.30 12.00 -9.40
C SER A 181 -11.60 13.12 -10.16
N GLY A 182 -12.37 14.04 -10.74
CA GLY A 182 -11.83 15.22 -11.43
C GLY A 182 -11.30 14.97 -12.85
N ILE A 183 -11.62 13.82 -13.46
CA ILE A 183 -11.28 13.47 -14.85
C ILE A 183 -12.47 12.81 -15.58
N ASP A 184 -12.45 12.81 -16.90
CA ASP A 184 -13.51 12.20 -17.73
C ASP A 184 -13.37 10.68 -17.87
N GLY A 185 -14.01 9.93 -16.98
CA GLY A 185 -13.90 8.47 -16.94
C GLY A 185 -12.98 8.04 -15.81
N GLN A 186 -12.16 7.02 -16.03
CA GLN A 186 -11.32 6.44 -14.96
C GLN A 186 -10.02 5.91 -15.56
N VAL A 187 -8.91 6.11 -14.86
CA VAL A 187 -7.61 5.52 -15.22
C VAL A 187 -7.64 4.02 -14.94
N VAL A 188 -8.10 3.67 -13.74
CA VAL A 188 -8.29 2.30 -13.25
C VAL A 188 -9.78 2.05 -13.05
N TRP A 189 -10.32 1.07 -13.73
CA TRP A 189 -11.73 0.69 -13.64
C TRP A 189 -11.90 -0.62 -12.88
N TYR A 190 -13.01 -0.77 -12.16
CA TYR A 190 -13.30 -1.97 -11.37
C TYR A 190 -14.64 -2.58 -11.77
N ASN A 191 -14.67 -3.91 -11.83
CA ASN A 191 -15.86 -4.70 -12.07
C ASN A 191 -16.62 -4.94 -10.76
N ASN A 192 -17.83 -4.40 -10.66
CA ASN A 192 -18.67 -4.55 -9.46
C ASN A 192 -19.14 -5.99 -9.21
N ALA A 193 -19.00 -6.91 -10.17
CA ALA A 193 -19.28 -8.34 -9.93
C ALA A 193 -18.29 -8.95 -8.93
N GLU A 194 -17.08 -8.39 -8.82
CA GLU A 194 -15.99 -8.91 -8.00
C GLU A 194 -15.73 -8.07 -6.74
N THR A 195 -16.45 -6.96 -6.59
CA THR A 195 -16.34 -6.04 -5.44
C THR A 195 -17.67 -5.95 -4.69
N LEU A 196 -17.67 -5.40 -3.49
CA LEU A 196 -18.89 -5.13 -2.71
C LEU A 196 -19.81 -4.10 -3.38
N GLY A 197 -19.33 -3.38 -4.41
CA GLY A 197 -20.04 -2.27 -5.02
C GLY A 197 -20.14 -1.03 -4.12
N ILE A 198 -19.49 -1.06 -2.95
CA ILE A 198 -19.43 0.07 -2.01
C ILE A 198 -18.18 0.90 -2.33
N ARG A 199 -18.34 2.21 -2.39
CA ARG A 199 -17.25 3.14 -2.72
C ARG A 199 -17.13 4.29 -1.74
N ALA A 200 -15.90 4.72 -1.48
CA ALA A 200 -15.57 5.97 -0.83
C ALA A 200 -15.24 7.01 -1.91
N GLY A 201 -16.23 7.85 -2.26
CA GLY A 201 -16.15 8.64 -3.49
C GLY A 201 -16.15 7.73 -4.71
N THR A 202 -15.10 7.79 -5.53
CA THR A 202 -14.92 6.90 -6.69
C THR A 202 -14.19 5.59 -6.37
N ILE A 203 -13.61 5.49 -5.17
CA ILE A 203 -12.67 4.41 -4.80
C ILE A 203 -13.42 3.21 -4.21
N PRO A 204 -13.24 1.98 -4.71
CA PRO A 204 -13.76 0.78 -4.05
C PRO A 204 -13.25 0.64 -2.61
N VAL A 205 -14.09 0.18 -1.69
CA VAL A 205 -13.65 -0.02 -0.29
C VAL A 205 -12.54 -1.06 -0.16
N GLU A 206 -12.46 -2.00 -1.11
CA GLU A 206 -11.40 -2.99 -1.22
C GLU A 206 -10.02 -2.36 -1.39
N ASP A 207 -9.89 -1.27 -2.15
CA ASP A 207 -8.60 -0.61 -2.35
C ASP A 207 -8.01 -0.08 -1.04
N ILE A 208 -8.87 0.33 -0.10
CA ILE A 208 -8.44 0.76 1.24
C ILE A 208 -7.85 -0.44 2.00
N VAL A 209 -8.39 -1.64 1.82
CA VAL A 209 -7.88 -2.85 2.48
C VAL A 209 -6.65 -3.39 1.75
N TYR A 210 -6.65 -3.36 0.42
CA TYR A 210 -5.51 -3.75 -0.42
C TYR A 210 -4.30 -2.84 -0.16
N GLY A 211 -4.50 -1.52 -0.14
CA GLY A 211 -3.47 -0.54 0.21
C GLY A 211 -2.95 -0.75 1.64
N PHE A 212 -3.82 -1.05 2.59
CA PHE A 212 -3.40 -1.41 3.95
C PHE A 212 -2.49 -2.64 3.96
N LEU A 213 -2.86 -3.71 3.26
CA LEU A 213 -2.09 -4.95 3.17
C LEU A 213 -0.71 -4.72 2.54
N LEU A 214 -0.68 -4.02 1.41
CA LEU A 214 0.55 -3.66 0.69
C LEU A 214 1.50 -2.91 1.63
N LEU A 215 1.02 -1.84 2.26
CA LEU A 215 1.86 -1.01 3.12
C LEU A 215 2.31 -1.76 4.38
N LEU A 216 1.44 -2.59 4.97
CA LEU A 216 1.80 -3.40 6.13
C LEU A 216 2.94 -4.35 5.77
N LEU A 217 2.83 -5.09 4.66
CA LEU A 217 3.87 -6.02 4.23
C LEU A 217 5.20 -5.32 3.89
N VAL A 218 5.16 -4.16 3.23
CA VAL A 218 6.36 -3.36 2.95
C VAL A 218 7.02 -2.91 4.26
N VAL A 219 6.26 -2.38 5.21
CA VAL A 219 6.77 -1.95 6.52
C VAL A 219 7.34 -3.15 7.30
N THR A 220 6.69 -4.31 7.22
CA THR A 220 7.15 -5.54 7.86
C THR A 220 8.51 -5.97 7.34
N ALA A 221 8.66 -6.06 6.01
CA ALA A 221 9.94 -6.41 5.39
C ALA A 221 11.01 -5.34 5.64
N TYR A 222 10.62 -4.05 5.66
CA TYR A 222 11.51 -2.93 5.98
C TYR A 222 12.04 -3.01 7.42
N GLU A 223 11.18 -3.21 8.41
CA GLU A 223 11.56 -3.35 9.83
C GLU A 223 12.45 -4.57 10.05
N TRP A 224 12.12 -5.71 9.44
CA TRP A 224 12.94 -6.92 9.53
C TRP A 224 14.36 -6.70 8.98
N ARG A 225 14.48 -5.96 7.87
CA ARG A 225 15.79 -5.60 7.30
C ARG A 225 16.56 -4.60 8.16
N LEU A 226 15.87 -3.65 8.79
CA LEU A 226 16.49 -2.70 9.71
C LEU A 226 17.04 -3.39 10.97
N THR A 227 16.33 -4.35 11.55
CA THR A 227 16.79 -5.08 12.74
C THR A 227 17.95 -6.00 12.41
N ALA A 228 17.85 -6.79 11.34
CA ALA A 228 18.94 -7.68 10.90
C ALA A 228 20.25 -6.91 10.57
N GLY A 229 20.13 -5.68 10.07
CA GLY A 229 21.28 -4.81 9.80
C GLY A 229 21.96 -4.25 11.06
N ARG A 230 21.23 -4.13 12.18
CA ARG A 230 21.79 -3.68 13.48
C ARG A 230 22.56 -4.81 14.16
N GLU A 231 21.97 -6.00 14.21
CA GLU A 231 22.60 -7.18 14.80
C GLU A 231 23.95 -7.51 14.13
N ARG A 232 24.04 -7.39 12.81
CA ARG A 232 25.32 -7.58 12.08
C ARG A 232 26.41 -6.57 12.45
N LYS A 233 26.03 -5.34 12.84
CA LYS A 233 27.00 -4.30 13.23
C LYS A 233 27.46 -4.43 14.69
N GLU A 234 26.68 -5.09 15.54
CA GLU A 234 27.05 -5.33 16.94
C GLU A 234 27.97 -6.54 17.12
N VAL A 235 28.02 -7.44 16.13
CA VAL A 235 28.86 -8.65 16.13
C VAL A 235 30.25 -8.44 15.49
N MET A 236 30.46 -7.31 14.78
CA MET A 236 31.73 -6.91 14.16
C MET A 236 32.51 -5.93 15.05
#